data_AF-A0A410YIS8-F1
#
_entry.id   AF-A0A410YIS8-F1
#
_cell.length_a   1.000
_cell.length_b   1.000
_cell.length_c   1.000
_cell.angle_alpha   90.00
_cell.angle_beta   90.00
_cell.angle_gamma   90.00
#
_symmetry.space_group_name_H-M   'P 1'
#
loop_
_entity.id
_entity.type
_entity.pdbx_description
1 polymer ?
#
loop_
_entity_poly.entity_id
_entity_poly.type
_entity_poly.pdbx_seq_one_letter_code
_entity_poly.pdbx_strand_id
1 'polypeptide(L)'
;MQHGLRVLRPLDQELAERVRSGAASLTDAATPDHQIRFFQQQRATRSYFKIAERISRDSGHISVRVSSALELDDGSREFLMTASKVAGWSVQLEVGVVDGALSHVPSREEQELLEALKLPKVSENADYVYQQAFEYINAGDAWTAQKLGTSLQEVEQSSRVWNLLALANAMLGQTLNAEHYYDRWSRSGDVMDFVRAKYGTAMLYARHHPSGLRDLETSATLLDEAYDALHQLNSGRRNGDDVIFDEVFNRNGYALILFRRGKVEESIRLLRWGIDTLSGTTENIAIHRTVLIYNLAQCFTQLEDFDSALRTYEELIGVDPHMPEYRLEMAKCFARIGDLDAAIFQCNTAVESDETLAAAWAQLGVYEGRKGEHDKAVLAFRRAHSINPESPVHLTNVVYNLILAGEHEKALSEIVSWDIHSLAQPEVERRVSLAAEVFLSKNNVTKALAILTQGLKLFPNSIYLAQNYDIIVSTKP
;
A
#
# COMPACT_ATOMS: atom_id res chain seq x y z
N MET A 1 -8.22 0.43 -40.02
CA MET A 1 -9.00 0.73 -38.79
C MET A 1 -8.05 0.60 -37.60
N GLN A 2 -8.13 1.48 -36.60
CA GLN A 2 -7.19 1.49 -35.47
C GLN A 2 -7.60 0.49 -34.38
N HIS A 3 -6.92 -0.65 -34.28
CA HIS A 3 -7.00 -1.55 -33.12
C HIS A 3 -5.59 -1.83 -32.58
N GLY A 4 -5.03 -0.84 -31.89
CA GLY A 4 -3.80 -0.94 -31.11
C GLY A 4 -3.99 -0.17 -29.81
N LEU A 5 -3.56 -0.74 -28.68
CA LEU A 5 -3.73 -0.11 -27.37
C LEU A 5 -2.77 1.09 -27.24
N ARG A 6 -3.36 2.27 -27.01
CA ARG A 6 -2.72 3.60 -26.98
C ARG A 6 -1.76 3.78 -25.79
N VAL A 7 -0.87 4.79 -25.72
CA VAL A 7 -1.07 6.27 -25.82
C VAL A 7 0.22 7.04 -26.28
N LEU A 8 0.75 8.11 -25.62
CA LEU A 8 2.06 8.83 -25.83
C LEU A 8 2.75 9.43 -24.53
N ARG A 9 3.83 10.29 -24.58
CA ARG A 9 4.70 10.93 -23.48
C ARG A 9 5.74 12.04 -24.05
N PRO A 10 6.82 12.57 -23.35
CA PRO A 10 7.57 13.88 -23.45
C PRO A 10 9.14 13.86 -23.32
N LEU A 11 9.81 15.03 -23.10
CA LEU A 11 10.68 15.44 -21.93
C LEU A 11 11.55 16.68 -22.27
N ASP A 12 11.90 17.58 -21.31
CA ASP A 12 13.22 18.29 -21.35
C ASP A 12 13.74 18.99 -20.05
N GLN A 13 14.95 19.57 -20.14
CA GLN A 13 16.04 19.69 -19.16
C GLN A 13 16.07 20.83 -18.10
N GLU A 14 15.17 21.82 -18.11
CA GLU A 14 15.37 23.06 -17.31
C GLU A 14 15.43 22.84 -15.77
N LEU A 15 14.91 21.72 -15.28
CA LEU A 15 14.95 21.34 -13.86
C LEU A 15 16.38 21.15 -13.32
N ALA A 16 17.33 20.77 -14.17
CA ALA A 16 18.70 20.41 -13.77
C ALA A 16 19.55 21.61 -13.29
N GLU A 17 19.11 22.85 -13.52
CA GLU A 17 19.88 24.03 -13.13
C GLU A 17 19.46 24.59 -11.75
N ARG A 18 18.18 24.47 -11.38
CA ARG A 18 17.66 25.05 -10.12
C ARG A 18 18.19 24.37 -8.85
N VAL A 19 18.46 23.06 -8.91
CA VAL A 19 19.02 22.26 -7.80
C VAL A 19 20.37 22.78 -7.30
N ARG A 20 21.14 23.46 -8.15
CA ARG A 20 22.51 23.94 -7.83
C ARG A 20 22.56 25.24 -7.01
N SER A 21 21.41 25.84 -6.65
CA SER A 21 21.34 27.18 -6.04
C SER A 21 21.47 27.23 -4.51
N GLY A 22 21.37 26.12 -3.80
CA GLY A 22 21.87 25.98 -2.42
C GLY A 22 21.20 26.82 -1.31
N ALA A 23 20.03 27.41 -1.54
CA ALA A 23 19.32 28.25 -0.57
C ALA A 23 17.96 27.65 -0.14
N ALA A 24 18.00 26.60 0.69
CA ALA A 24 16.83 26.07 1.38
C ALA A 24 17.24 25.60 2.78
N SER A 25 16.54 26.09 3.82
CA SER A 25 16.82 25.69 5.21
C SER A 25 16.25 24.30 5.46
N LEU A 26 17.11 23.35 5.83
CA LEU A 26 16.72 22.09 6.42
C LEU A 26 16.56 22.27 7.95
N THR A 27 15.74 21.40 8.55
CA THR A 27 15.40 21.35 9.99
C THR A 27 14.63 22.55 10.56
N ASP A 28 13.31 22.52 10.37
CA ASP A 28 12.48 22.15 11.53
C ASP A 28 12.07 20.69 11.34
N ALA A 29 12.42 19.83 12.29
CA ALA A 29 12.18 18.41 12.19
C ALA A 29 10.80 18.07 12.75
N ALA A 30 9.88 17.63 11.88
CA ALA A 30 8.67 16.94 12.31
C ALA A 30 9.07 15.76 13.20
N THR A 31 8.62 15.77 14.47
CA THR A 31 8.93 14.69 15.41
C THR A 31 8.33 13.36 14.90
N PRO A 32 8.71 12.21 15.47
CA PRO A 32 8.11 10.92 15.08
C PRO A 32 6.58 10.87 15.24
N ASP A 33 5.97 11.80 15.99
CA ASP A 33 4.52 11.96 16.18
C ASP A 33 3.86 12.87 15.11
N HIS A 34 4.67 13.65 14.38
CA HIS A 34 4.23 14.58 13.32
C HIS A 34 4.37 14.02 11.91
N GLN A 35 4.86 12.79 11.77
CA GLN A 35 5.05 12.13 10.48
C GLN A 35 3.78 11.37 10.06
N ILE A 36 3.40 11.46 8.78
CA ILE A 36 2.22 10.76 8.25
C ILE A 36 2.50 9.26 8.15
N ARG A 37 2.27 8.54 9.25
CA ARG A 37 2.40 7.08 9.37
C ARG A 37 1.21 6.34 8.76
N PHE A 38 0.99 6.53 7.46
CA PHE A 38 0.26 5.53 6.68
C PHE A 38 1.11 4.27 6.55
N PHE A 39 0.91 3.31 7.48
CA PHE A 39 1.32 1.92 7.31
C PHE A 39 0.46 1.26 6.23
N GLN A 40 0.63 1.69 4.97
CA GLN A 40 0.34 0.79 3.86
C GLN A 40 1.42 -0.29 3.87
N GLN A 41 1.03 -1.56 3.75
CA GLN A 41 1.95 -2.71 3.72
C GLN A 41 3.14 -2.47 2.77
N GLN A 42 2.87 -1.91 1.59
CA GLN A 42 3.85 -1.51 0.58
C GLN A 42 4.96 -0.56 1.09
N ARG A 43 4.76 0.18 2.19
CA ARG A 43 5.82 0.98 2.86
C ARG A 43 6.78 0.08 3.63
N ALA A 44 6.25 -0.87 4.40
CA ALA A 44 7.07 -1.84 5.13
C ALA A 44 7.87 -2.69 4.15
N THR A 45 7.21 -3.25 3.12
CA THR A 45 7.87 -4.00 2.04
C THR A 45 8.98 -3.19 1.36
N ARG A 46 8.76 -1.90 1.06
CA ARG A 46 9.80 -0.99 0.51
C ARG A 46 11.01 -0.84 1.45
N SER A 47 10.76 -0.62 2.74
CA SER A 47 11.84 -0.52 3.74
C SER A 47 12.61 -1.83 3.88
N TYR A 48 11.91 -2.98 3.93
CA TYR A 48 12.51 -4.31 3.94
C TYR A 48 13.38 -4.56 2.71
N PHE A 49 12.92 -4.17 1.52
CA PHE A 49 13.71 -4.26 0.28
C PHE A 49 14.99 -3.42 0.36
N LYS A 50 14.91 -2.13 0.79
CA LYS A 50 16.08 -1.26 0.97
C LYS A 50 17.09 -1.85 1.96
N ILE A 51 16.62 -2.41 3.06
CA ILE A 51 17.45 -3.06 4.07
C ILE A 51 18.14 -4.30 3.47
N ALA A 52 17.38 -5.22 2.85
CA ALA A 52 17.92 -6.44 2.27
C ALA A 52 18.92 -6.18 1.12
N GLU A 53 18.65 -5.18 0.26
CA GLU A 53 19.55 -4.76 -0.83
C GLU A 53 20.86 -4.18 -0.28
N ARG A 54 20.80 -3.40 0.82
CA ARG A 54 22.00 -2.90 1.49
C ARG A 54 22.81 -4.02 2.14
N ILE A 55 22.18 -4.93 2.88
CA ILE A 55 22.86 -6.06 3.52
C ILE A 55 23.54 -6.94 2.45
N SER A 56 22.90 -7.20 1.31
CA SER A 56 23.53 -8.00 0.24
C SER A 56 24.71 -7.28 -0.44
N ARG A 57 24.61 -5.96 -0.67
CA ARG A 57 25.75 -5.16 -1.16
C ARG A 57 26.96 -5.25 -0.22
N ASP A 58 26.73 -5.25 1.09
CA ASP A 58 27.78 -5.26 2.11
C ASP A 58 28.30 -6.69 2.42
N SER A 59 27.49 -7.74 2.20
CA SER A 59 27.75 -9.12 2.69
C SER A 59 27.89 -10.20 1.59
N GLY A 60 27.58 -9.90 0.33
CA GLY A 60 27.61 -10.88 -0.76
C GLY A 60 26.40 -11.83 -0.75
N HIS A 61 26.66 -13.15 -0.76
CA HIS A 61 25.60 -14.16 -0.80
C HIS A 61 25.15 -14.57 0.61
N ILE A 62 23.85 -14.48 0.88
CA ILE A 62 23.23 -14.70 2.19
C ILE A 62 22.27 -15.87 2.06
N SER A 63 22.43 -16.90 2.89
CA SER A 63 21.54 -18.06 2.93
C SER A 63 20.83 -18.15 4.28
N VAL A 64 19.50 -18.19 4.26
CA VAL A 64 18.64 -18.29 5.45
C VAL A 64 17.72 -19.49 5.28
N ARG A 65 17.70 -20.40 6.27
CA ARG A 65 16.71 -21.47 6.37
C ARG A 65 15.91 -21.29 7.66
N VAL A 66 14.59 -21.26 7.54
CA VAL A 66 13.66 -21.22 8.68
C VAL A 66 12.87 -22.52 8.70
N SER A 67 13.16 -23.38 9.67
CA SER A 67 12.56 -24.72 9.78
C SER A 67 11.22 -24.78 10.50
N SER A 68 10.69 -23.64 10.98
CA SER A 68 9.29 -23.52 11.44
C SER A 68 8.70 -22.19 10.99
N ALA A 69 8.39 -22.07 9.69
CA ALA A 69 7.89 -20.82 9.11
C ALA A 69 6.50 -20.39 9.63
N LEU A 70 5.78 -21.29 10.34
CA LEU A 70 4.53 -21.00 11.04
C LEU A 70 4.72 -20.18 12.32
N GLU A 71 5.90 -20.28 12.96
CA GLU A 71 6.22 -19.57 14.21
C GLU A 71 6.79 -18.16 13.97
N LEU A 72 7.16 -17.82 12.74
CA LEU A 72 7.49 -16.44 12.37
C LEU A 72 6.30 -15.51 12.60
N ASP A 73 6.55 -14.36 13.21
CA ASP A 73 5.63 -13.23 13.15
C ASP A 73 5.51 -12.72 11.70
N ASP A 74 4.43 -12.01 11.41
CA ASP A 74 4.13 -11.56 10.05
C ASP A 74 5.17 -10.56 9.51
N GLY A 75 5.81 -9.77 10.38
CA GLY A 75 6.87 -8.82 10.01
C GLY A 75 8.16 -9.54 9.62
N SER A 76 8.63 -10.50 10.42
CA SER A 76 9.77 -11.34 10.08
C SER A 76 9.51 -12.19 8.83
N ARG A 77 8.30 -12.73 8.68
CA ARG A 77 7.88 -13.47 7.48
C ARG A 77 7.88 -12.56 6.25
N GLU A 78 7.29 -11.36 6.33
CA GLU A 78 7.28 -10.39 5.23
C GLU A 78 8.69 -9.89 4.89
N PHE A 79 9.54 -9.62 5.89
CA PHE A 79 10.95 -9.26 5.66
C PHE A 79 11.70 -10.38 4.92
N LEU A 80 11.63 -11.63 5.38
CA LEU A 80 12.32 -12.76 4.75
C LEU A 80 11.78 -13.06 3.34
N MET A 81 10.47 -12.96 3.14
CA MET A 81 9.83 -13.07 1.81
C MET A 81 10.13 -11.87 0.90
N THR A 82 10.52 -10.72 1.44
CA THR A 82 11.00 -9.57 0.66
C THR A 82 12.48 -9.71 0.33
N ALA A 83 13.28 -10.14 1.31
CA ALA A 83 14.71 -10.34 1.18
C ALA A 83 15.03 -11.45 0.15
N SER A 84 14.23 -12.53 0.10
CA SER A 84 14.37 -13.60 -0.90
C SER A 84 14.25 -13.13 -2.35
N LYS A 85 13.65 -11.95 -2.59
CA LYS A 85 13.48 -11.32 -3.91
C LYS A 85 14.67 -10.43 -4.30
N VAL A 86 15.56 -10.14 -3.34
CA VAL A 86 16.77 -9.33 -3.56
C VAL A 86 17.91 -10.23 -4.04
N ALA A 87 18.55 -9.84 -5.15
CA ALA A 87 19.70 -10.55 -5.69
C ALA A 87 20.80 -10.70 -4.61
N GLY A 88 21.31 -11.92 -4.45
CA GLY A 88 22.28 -12.28 -3.42
C GLY A 88 21.68 -12.96 -2.19
N TRP A 89 20.36 -12.94 -1.98
CA TRP A 89 19.71 -13.73 -0.94
C TRP A 89 19.24 -15.11 -1.45
N SER A 90 19.23 -16.09 -0.55
CA SER A 90 18.62 -17.41 -0.71
C SER A 90 17.85 -17.72 0.58
N VAL A 91 16.53 -17.74 0.52
CA VAL A 91 15.68 -17.96 1.70
C VAL A 91 14.84 -19.21 1.50
N GLN A 92 14.93 -20.16 2.43
CA GLN A 92 14.12 -21.37 2.48
C GLN A 92 13.21 -21.29 3.71
N LEU A 93 11.89 -21.19 3.47
CA LEU A 93 10.87 -21.26 4.52
C LEU A 93 10.23 -22.65 4.48
N GLU A 94 10.48 -23.46 5.50
CA GLU A 94 9.93 -24.81 5.62
C GLU A 94 8.68 -24.79 6.52
N VAL A 95 7.61 -25.42 6.07
CA VAL A 95 6.31 -25.44 6.76
C VAL A 95 6.12 -26.79 7.45
N GLY A 96 6.02 -26.77 8.78
CA GLY A 96 5.94 -27.96 9.64
C GLY A 96 7.21 -28.20 10.44
N VAL A 97 7.14 -29.04 11.47
CA VAL A 97 8.32 -29.41 12.26
C VAL A 97 9.16 -30.40 11.46
N VAL A 98 10.31 -29.95 10.96
CA VAL A 98 11.26 -30.81 10.23
C VAL A 98 12.04 -31.65 11.24
N ASP A 99 12.13 -32.96 11.03
CA ASP A 99 13.02 -33.85 11.79
C ASP A 99 14.48 -33.46 11.47
N GLY A 100 15.22 -32.99 12.46
CA GLY A 100 16.53 -32.38 12.23
C GLY A 100 16.48 -30.90 11.80
N ALA A 101 15.33 -30.23 11.95
CA ALA A 101 15.35 -28.81 12.27
C ALA A 101 16.37 -28.56 13.39
N LEU A 102 16.99 -27.38 13.41
CA LEU A 102 17.65 -26.92 14.62
C LEU A 102 16.57 -26.75 15.68
N SER A 103 16.35 -27.83 16.44
CA SER A 103 15.88 -27.81 17.82
C SER A 103 16.91 -26.98 18.57
N HIS A 104 16.74 -25.67 18.45
CA HIS A 104 17.41 -24.71 19.28
C HIS A 104 16.80 -24.87 20.66
N VAL A 105 17.27 -25.89 21.37
CA VAL A 105 17.27 -25.89 22.83
C VAL A 105 18.04 -24.63 23.17
N PRO A 106 17.37 -23.56 23.63
CA PRO A 106 18.07 -22.31 23.83
C PRO A 106 19.15 -22.59 24.87
N SER A 107 20.36 -22.05 24.64
CA SER A 107 21.44 -22.15 25.61
C SER A 107 20.95 -21.64 26.97
N ARG A 108 21.71 -21.90 28.03
CA ARG A 108 21.34 -21.36 29.34
C ARG A 108 21.24 -19.83 29.28
N GLU A 109 22.14 -19.19 28.55
CA GLU A 109 22.12 -17.75 28.29
C GLU A 109 20.89 -17.31 27.48
N GLU A 110 20.46 -18.08 26.46
CA GLU A 110 19.26 -17.75 25.67
C GLU A 110 17.94 -18.07 26.41
N GLN A 111 17.92 -19.06 27.31
CA GLN A 111 16.80 -19.28 28.23
C GLN A 111 16.73 -18.15 29.25
N GLU A 112 17.87 -17.75 29.84
CA GLU A 112 17.94 -16.60 30.75
C GLU A 112 17.55 -15.30 30.00
N LEU A 113 17.89 -15.15 28.71
CA LEU A 113 17.45 -14.04 27.86
C LEU A 113 15.95 -14.10 27.55
N LEU A 114 15.40 -15.26 27.17
CA LEU A 114 13.97 -15.43 26.87
C LEU A 114 13.10 -15.28 28.13
N GLU A 115 13.55 -15.73 29.30
CA GLU A 115 12.91 -15.45 30.58
C GLU A 115 13.06 -13.98 31.00
N ALA A 116 14.17 -13.31 30.66
CA ALA A 116 14.31 -11.85 30.86
C ALA A 116 13.45 -11.02 29.89
N LEU A 117 13.17 -11.55 28.69
CA LEU A 117 12.25 -10.96 27.69
C LEU A 117 10.78 -11.24 28.04
N LYS A 118 10.49 -12.26 28.85
CA LYS A 118 9.18 -12.36 29.51
C LYS A 118 9.09 -11.25 30.54
N LEU A 119 8.31 -10.24 30.21
CA LEU A 119 7.95 -9.17 31.12
C LEU A 119 7.48 -9.77 32.45
N PRO A 120 8.06 -9.39 33.60
CA PRO A 120 7.58 -9.84 34.89
C PRO A 120 6.11 -9.43 35.05
N LYS A 121 5.33 -10.21 35.81
CA LYS A 121 3.92 -9.88 36.07
C LYS A 121 3.83 -8.43 36.55
N VAL A 122 3.06 -7.62 35.82
CA VAL A 122 3.09 -6.16 35.92
C VAL A 122 2.29 -5.70 37.14
N SER A 123 2.72 -6.02 38.36
CA SER A 123 1.97 -5.68 39.57
C SER A 123 2.33 -4.33 40.20
N GLU A 124 3.54 -3.81 39.95
CA GLU A 124 4.07 -2.63 40.68
C GLU A 124 4.27 -1.37 39.81
N ASN A 125 4.16 -1.47 38.47
CA ASN A 125 4.48 -0.36 37.55
C ASN A 125 3.55 -0.32 36.31
N ALA A 126 2.24 -0.52 36.50
CA ALA A 126 1.27 -0.57 35.38
C ALA A 126 1.27 0.72 34.53
N ASP A 127 1.37 1.90 35.14
CA ASP A 127 1.42 3.18 34.42
C ASP A 127 2.63 3.30 33.49
N TYR A 128 3.82 2.91 33.98
CA TYR A 128 5.06 2.94 33.19
C TYR A 128 4.99 1.94 32.03
N VAL A 129 4.53 0.71 32.30
CA VAL A 129 4.40 -0.32 31.25
C VAL A 129 3.36 0.09 30.20
N TYR A 130 2.26 0.75 30.61
CA TYR A 130 1.28 1.33 29.68
C TYR A 130 1.91 2.42 28.81
N GLN A 131 2.66 3.35 29.41
CA GLN A 131 3.35 4.41 28.68
C GLN A 131 4.33 3.82 27.65
N GLN A 132 5.16 2.85 28.05
CA GLN A 132 6.09 2.18 27.14
C GLN A 132 5.35 1.45 26.01
N ALA A 133 4.25 0.74 26.30
CA ALA A 133 3.45 0.10 25.26
C ALA A 133 2.87 1.09 24.25
N PHE A 134 2.46 2.28 24.70
CA PHE A 134 1.96 3.34 23.84
C PHE A 134 3.08 4.01 23.02
N GLU A 135 4.28 4.18 23.60
CA GLU A 135 5.47 4.60 22.87
C GLU A 135 5.83 3.60 21.74
N TYR A 136 5.68 2.29 21.97
CA TYR A 136 5.83 1.27 20.93
C TYR A 136 4.74 1.36 19.83
N ILE A 137 3.47 1.62 20.17
CA ILE A 137 2.42 1.93 19.17
C ILE A 137 2.83 3.13 18.31
N ASN A 138 3.23 4.24 18.95
CA ASN A 138 3.66 5.44 18.23
C ASN A 138 4.90 5.17 17.37
N ALA A 139 5.83 4.33 17.82
CA ALA A 139 6.99 3.90 17.05
C ALA A 139 6.63 2.99 15.86
N GLY A 140 5.48 2.30 15.89
CA GLY A 140 5.02 1.35 14.87
C GLY A 140 5.18 -0.13 15.25
N ASP A 141 5.71 -0.42 16.45
CA ASP A 141 5.88 -1.78 16.97
C ASP A 141 4.61 -2.24 17.70
N ALA A 142 3.60 -2.59 16.92
CA ALA A 142 2.34 -3.11 17.43
C ALA A 142 2.48 -4.48 18.11
N TRP A 143 3.54 -5.26 17.81
CA TRP A 143 3.76 -6.57 18.42
C TRP A 143 4.22 -6.43 19.87
N THR A 144 5.25 -5.63 20.12
CA THR A 144 5.74 -5.37 21.49
C THR A 144 4.66 -4.69 22.33
N ALA A 145 3.93 -3.72 21.73
CA ALA A 145 2.77 -3.10 22.37
C ALA A 145 1.66 -4.10 22.73
N GLN A 146 1.34 -5.05 21.85
CA GLN A 146 0.36 -6.11 22.14
C GLN A 146 0.81 -6.99 23.31
N LYS A 147 2.10 -7.36 23.38
CA LYS A 147 2.65 -8.17 24.48
C LYS A 147 2.53 -7.45 25.83
N LEU A 148 3.02 -6.21 25.88
CA LEU A 148 2.91 -5.34 27.07
C LEU A 148 1.44 -5.15 27.50
N GLY A 149 0.56 -4.85 26.55
CA GLY A 149 -0.88 -4.69 26.79
C GLY A 149 -1.56 -5.95 27.30
N THR A 150 -1.15 -7.13 26.84
CA THR A 150 -1.69 -8.42 27.31
C THR A 150 -1.24 -8.72 28.74
N SER A 151 0.01 -8.44 29.08
CA SER A 151 0.52 -8.56 30.46
C SER A 151 -0.13 -7.54 31.41
N LEU A 152 -0.42 -6.32 30.95
CA LEU A 152 -1.19 -5.32 31.69
C LEU A 152 -2.63 -5.78 31.94
N GLN A 153 -3.27 -6.41 30.97
CA GLN A 153 -4.65 -6.90 31.10
C GLN A 153 -4.82 -7.95 32.23
N GLU A 154 -3.77 -8.70 32.59
CA GLU A 154 -3.83 -9.63 33.74
C GLU A 154 -4.08 -8.91 35.08
N VAL A 155 -3.67 -7.65 35.21
CA VAL A 155 -3.75 -6.85 36.45
C VAL A 155 -4.72 -5.68 36.38
N GLU A 156 -4.99 -5.16 35.18
CA GLU A 156 -5.76 -3.94 34.96
C GLU A 156 -6.79 -4.13 33.83
N GLN A 157 -8.07 -4.08 34.19
CA GLN A 157 -9.20 -4.11 33.26
C GLN A 157 -9.79 -2.70 33.13
N SER A 158 -9.13 -1.86 32.33
CA SER A 158 -9.45 -0.44 32.17
C SER A 158 -9.55 -0.01 30.70
N SER A 159 -10.16 1.16 30.45
CA SER A 159 -10.34 1.69 29.10
C SER A 159 -9.03 1.91 28.35
N ARG A 160 -7.99 2.43 29.02
CA ARG A 160 -6.68 2.62 28.41
C ARG A 160 -6.07 1.31 27.92
N VAL A 161 -6.20 0.22 28.69
CA VAL A 161 -5.70 -1.11 28.29
C VAL A 161 -6.51 -1.68 27.14
N TRP A 162 -7.84 -1.51 27.13
CA TRP A 162 -8.68 -1.93 26.01
C TRP A 162 -8.38 -1.14 24.72
N ASN A 163 -8.15 0.18 24.80
CA ASN A 163 -7.71 1.02 23.68
C ASN A 163 -6.37 0.52 23.10
N LEU A 164 -5.35 0.39 23.95
CA LEU A 164 -4.02 -0.11 23.56
C LEU A 164 -4.11 -1.46 22.84
N LEU A 165 -4.88 -2.41 23.38
CA LEU A 165 -5.07 -3.71 22.76
C LEU A 165 -5.88 -3.63 21.46
N ALA A 166 -6.89 -2.77 21.37
CA ALA A 166 -7.65 -2.58 20.12
C ALA A 166 -6.77 -2.04 18.99
N LEU A 167 -5.96 -1.01 19.27
CA LEU A 167 -5.00 -0.42 18.32
C LEU A 167 -3.94 -1.43 17.90
N ALA A 168 -3.30 -2.12 18.85
CA ALA A 168 -2.27 -3.11 18.56
C ALA A 168 -2.79 -4.25 17.68
N ASN A 169 -3.96 -4.82 18.01
CA ASN A 169 -4.59 -5.87 17.21
C ASN A 169 -5.01 -5.35 15.82
N ALA A 170 -5.49 -4.11 15.70
CA ALA A 170 -5.85 -3.53 14.41
C ALA A 170 -4.63 -3.33 13.49
N MET A 171 -3.50 -2.85 14.04
CA MET A 171 -2.23 -2.69 13.31
C MET A 171 -1.65 -4.03 12.85
N LEU A 172 -1.79 -5.09 13.67
CA LEU A 172 -1.39 -6.46 13.32
C LEU A 172 -2.39 -7.19 12.39
N GLY A 173 -3.44 -6.52 11.90
CA GLY A 173 -4.46 -7.15 11.05
C GLY A 173 -5.38 -8.17 11.76
N GLN A 174 -5.26 -8.31 13.08
CA GLN A 174 -6.03 -9.21 13.95
C GLN A 174 -7.43 -8.61 14.23
N THR A 175 -8.18 -8.32 13.16
CA THR A 175 -9.34 -7.43 13.22
C THR A 175 -10.49 -7.89 14.12
N LEU A 176 -10.72 -9.19 14.30
CA LEU A 176 -11.74 -9.71 15.22
C LEU A 176 -11.35 -9.50 16.70
N ASN A 177 -10.06 -9.61 17.02
CA ASN A 177 -9.56 -9.28 18.36
C ASN A 177 -9.67 -7.76 18.61
N ALA A 178 -9.32 -6.95 17.60
CA ALA A 178 -9.46 -5.50 17.67
C ALA A 178 -10.91 -5.08 17.93
N GLU A 179 -11.87 -5.67 17.21
CA GLU A 179 -13.30 -5.45 17.41
C GLU A 179 -13.77 -5.82 18.82
N HIS A 180 -13.33 -6.97 19.37
CA HIS A 180 -13.61 -7.35 20.76
C HIS A 180 -13.12 -6.29 21.76
N TYR A 181 -11.93 -5.73 21.54
CA TYR A 181 -11.37 -4.70 22.41
C TYR A 181 -12.06 -3.33 22.23
N TYR A 182 -12.45 -2.96 21.01
CA TYR A 182 -13.28 -1.77 20.77
C TYR A 182 -14.66 -1.89 21.43
N ASP A 183 -15.31 -3.07 21.37
CA ASP A 183 -16.59 -3.30 22.07
C ASP A 183 -16.45 -3.08 23.58
N ARG A 184 -15.38 -3.61 24.19
CA ARG A 184 -15.10 -3.41 25.63
C ARG A 184 -14.76 -1.96 25.95
N TRP A 185 -13.94 -1.31 25.13
CA TRP A 185 -13.58 0.10 25.28
C TRP A 185 -14.81 1.02 25.19
N SER A 186 -15.71 0.78 24.24
CA SER A 186 -16.94 1.56 24.05
C SER A 186 -17.91 1.51 25.24
N ARG A 187 -17.73 0.54 26.15
CA ARG A 187 -18.55 0.34 27.35
C ARG A 187 -17.88 0.82 28.64
N SER A 188 -16.78 1.61 28.56
CA SER A 188 -16.09 2.15 29.74
C SER A 188 -16.95 3.11 30.57
N GLY A 189 -17.95 3.74 29.94
CA GLY A 189 -18.79 4.80 30.53
C GLY A 189 -18.27 6.21 30.28
N ASP A 190 -17.07 6.37 29.70
CA ASP A 190 -16.61 7.65 29.15
C ASP A 190 -17.11 7.84 27.71
N VAL A 191 -17.45 9.09 27.35
CA VAL A 191 -18.04 9.40 26.05
C VAL A 191 -16.98 9.49 24.95
N MET A 192 -15.77 9.95 25.26
CA MET A 192 -14.68 10.02 24.27
C MET A 192 -14.14 8.61 23.96
N ASP A 193 -14.06 7.75 24.98
CA ASP A 193 -13.81 6.31 24.82
C ASP A 193 -14.84 5.67 23.86
N PHE A 194 -16.14 5.92 24.08
CA PHE A 194 -17.21 5.45 23.20
C PHE A 194 -17.03 5.93 21.76
N VAL A 195 -16.82 7.24 21.56
CA VAL A 195 -16.66 7.87 20.24
C VAL A 195 -15.48 7.26 19.48
N ARG A 196 -14.31 7.18 20.12
CA ARG A 196 -13.06 6.70 19.48
C ARG A 196 -13.10 5.21 19.22
N ALA A 197 -13.69 4.41 20.13
CA ALA A 197 -13.91 2.99 19.91
C ALA A 197 -14.86 2.73 18.73
N LYS A 198 -15.98 3.46 18.64
CA LYS A 198 -16.94 3.37 17.53
C LYS A 198 -16.32 3.74 16.19
N TYR A 199 -15.49 4.80 16.14
CA TYR A 199 -14.71 5.15 14.96
C TYR A 199 -13.73 4.03 14.55
N GLY A 200 -13.03 3.44 15.52
CA GLY A 200 -12.14 2.29 15.31
C GLY A 200 -12.86 1.11 14.67
N THR A 201 -13.98 0.67 15.27
CA THR A 201 -14.83 -0.41 14.73
C THR A 201 -15.38 -0.07 13.35
N ALA A 202 -15.83 1.17 13.12
CA ALA A 202 -16.30 1.60 11.79
C ALA A 202 -15.22 1.43 10.71
N MET A 203 -13.96 1.76 11.02
CA MET A 203 -12.85 1.55 10.09
C MET A 203 -12.55 0.06 9.83
N LEU A 204 -12.79 -0.83 10.80
CA LEU A 204 -12.69 -2.28 10.58
C LEU A 204 -13.68 -2.73 9.51
N TYR A 205 -14.96 -2.42 9.67
CA TYR A 205 -16.02 -2.70 8.69
C TYR A 205 -15.81 -2.01 7.35
N ALA A 206 -15.33 -0.76 7.34
CA ALA A 206 -15.06 -0.04 6.11
C ALA A 206 -13.94 -0.69 5.27
N ARG A 207 -12.81 -1.09 5.88
CA ARG A 207 -11.60 -1.41 5.10
C ARG A 207 -10.65 -2.47 5.66
N HIS A 208 -10.60 -2.73 6.97
CA HIS A 208 -9.59 -3.62 7.53
C HIS A 208 -10.03 -5.08 7.66
N HIS A 209 -11.32 -5.37 7.90
CA HIS A 209 -11.82 -6.74 7.95
C HIS A 209 -11.57 -7.51 6.62
N PRO A 210 -11.60 -8.86 6.65
CA PRO A 210 -11.71 -9.69 5.45
C PRO A 210 -12.88 -9.24 4.56
N SER A 211 -12.76 -9.37 3.24
CA SER A 211 -13.73 -8.80 2.28
C SER A 211 -15.18 -9.23 2.53
N GLY A 212 -15.43 -10.46 2.96
CA GLY A 212 -16.76 -10.98 3.28
C GLY A 212 -17.37 -10.47 4.59
N LEU A 213 -16.61 -9.74 5.41
CA LEU A 213 -17.08 -9.10 6.66
C LEU A 213 -17.13 -7.57 6.55
N ARG A 214 -16.78 -6.98 5.40
CA ARG A 214 -16.86 -5.53 5.20
C ARG A 214 -18.29 -5.11 4.92
N ASP A 215 -18.78 -4.14 5.67
CA ASP A 215 -20.10 -3.54 5.47
C ASP A 215 -20.04 -2.02 5.61
N LEU A 216 -20.53 -1.32 4.58
CA LEU A 216 -20.59 0.14 4.55
C LEU A 216 -21.78 0.69 5.34
N GLU A 217 -22.85 -0.07 5.58
CA GLU A 217 -24.02 0.39 6.36
C GLU A 217 -23.76 0.30 7.87
N THR A 218 -23.19 -0.81 8.35
CA THR A 218 -22.67 -0.92 9.73
C THR A 218 -21.64 0.17 10.00
N SER A 219 -20.69 0.39 9.08
CA SER A 219 -19.70 1.45 9.23
C SER A 219 -20.31 2.86 9.30
N ALA A 220 -21.37 3.17 8.54
CA ALA A 220 -22.03 4.47 8.60
C ALA A 220 -22.78 4.65 9.93
N THR A 221 -23.56 3.65 10.35
CA THR A 221 -24.30 3.64 11.62
C THR A 221 -23.38 3.91 12.81
N LEU A 222 -22.24 3.22 12.89
CA LEU A 222 -21.26 3.39 13.96
C LEU A 222 -20.64 4.81 13.99
N LEU A 223 -20.45 5.42 12.82
CA LEU A 223 -19.93 6.79 12.72
C LEU A 223 -20.98 7.83 13.13
N ASP A 224 -22.26 7.63 12.77
CA ASP A 224 -23.34 8.52 13.16
C ASP A 224 -23.63 8.44 14.68
N GLU A 225 -23.65 7.24 15.27
CA GLU A 225 -23.74 7.06 16.74
C GLU A 225 -22.64 7.85 17.49
N ALA A 226 -21.41 7.79 17.01
CA ALA A 226 -20.29 8.51 17.60
C ALA A 226 -20.38 10.04 17.37
N TYR A 227 -20.91 10.48 16.24
CA TYR A 227 -21.09 11.90 15.93
C TYR A 227 -22.22 12.52 16.77
N ASP A 228 -23.33 11.81 16.95
CA ASP A 228 -24.43 12.25 17.81
C ASP A 228 -23.98 12.38 19.29
N ALA A 229 -23.11 11.48 19.75
CA ALA A 229 -22.50 11.57 21.08
C ALA A 229 -21.60 12.83 21.23
N LEU A 230 -20.77 13.14 20.22
CA LEU A 230 -19.96 14.37 20.18
C LEU A 230 -20.84 15.64 20.17
N HIS A 231 -21.92 15.65 19.39
CA HIS A 231 -22.84 16.79 19.33
C HIS A 231 -23.56 17.05 20.66
N GLN A 232 -23.93 16.00 21.38
CA GLN A 232 -24.50 16.13 22.72
C GLN A 232 -23.49 16.76 23.70
N LEU A 233 -22.20 16.37 23.66
CA LEU A 233 -21.13 17.02 24.42
C LEU A 233 -20.90 18.50 24.02
N ASN A 234 -20.92 18.80 22.73
CA ASN A 234 -20.71 20.15 22.20
C ASN A 234 -21.80 21.14 22.60
N SER A 235 -23.03 20.68 22.84
CA SER A 235 -24.17 21.54 23.17
C SER A 235 -24.06 22.32 24.50
N GLY A 236 -23.06 22.02 25.35
CA GLY A 236 -22.98 22.56 26.72
C GLY A 236 -21.78 23.46 27.07
N ARG A 237 -20.71 23.53 26.26
CA ARG A 237 -19.46 24.26 26.60
C ARG A 237 -18.70 24.77 25.38
N ARG A 238 -17.84 25.79 25.56
CA ARG A 238 -16.71 26.03 24.65
C ARG A 238 -15.71 24.89 24.85
N ASN A 239 -15.64 23.97 23.89
CA ASN A 239 -14.81 22.78 23.99
C ASN A 239 -13.38 23.01 23.52
N GLY A 240 -12.47 22.16 23.99
CA GLY A 240 -11.07 22.17 23.57
C GLY A 240 -10.86 21.44 22.24
N ASP A 241 -9.69 21.67 21.65
CA ASP A 241 -9.27 21.21 20.33
C ASP A 241 -9.58 19.71 20.06
N ASP A 242 -9.44 18.84 21.06
CA ASP A 242 -9.69 17.38 20.95
C ASP A 242 -11.10 17.01 20.46
N VAL A 243 -12.15 17.71 20.92
CA VAL A 243 -13.53 17.35 20.56
C VAL A 243 -13.83 17.76 19.11
N ILE A 244 -13.31 18.92 18.70
CA ILE A 244 -13.37 19.41 17.31
C ILE A 244 -12.60 18.45 16.39
N PHE A 245 -11.44 17.98 16.84
CA PHE A 245 -10.64 17.00 16.12
C PHE A 245 -11.38 15.69 15.89
N ASP A 246 -11.92 15.06 16.95
CA ASP A 246 -12.66 13.80 16.86
C ASP A 246 -13.93 13.95 15.99
N GLU A 247 -14.61 15.10 16.05
CA GLU A 247 -15.78 15.40 15.20
C GLU A 247 -15.41 15.46 13.70
N VAL A 248 -14.33 16.18 13.37
CA VAL A 248 -13.85 16.25 11.99
C VAL A 248 -13.32 14.90 11.50
N PHE A 249 -12.61 14.14 12.33
CA PHE A 249 -12.10 12.81 11.95
C PHE A 249 -13.22 11.78 11.76
N ASN A 250 -14.25 11.82 12.59
CA ASN A 250 -15.46 11.02 12.40
C ASN A 250 -16.10 11.29 11.03
N ARG A 251 -16.35 12.57 10.69
CA ARG A 251 -16.98 12.94 9.41
C ARG A 251 -16.05 12.72 8.21
N ASN A 252 -14.72 12.78 8.36
CA ASN A 252 -13.76 12.31 7.35
C ASN A 252 -13.88 10.79 7.12
N GLY A 253 -14.07 10.00 8.19
CA GLY A 253 -14.44 8.59 8.09
C GLY A 253 -15.74 8.39 7.32
N TYR A 254 -16.76 9.23 7.55
CA TYR A 254 -18.04 9.16 6.85
C TYR A 254 -17.94 9.57 5.37
N ALA A 255 -17.08 10.54 5.05
CA ALA A 255 -16.77 10.97 3.69
C ALA A 255 -16.19 9.80 2.85
N LEU A 256 -15.34 8.95 3.43
CA LEU A 256 -14.88 7.70 2.78
C LEU A 256 -16.04 6.75 2.46
N ILE A 257 -17.05 6.65 3.32
CA ILE A 257 -18.23 5.81 3.08
C ILE A 257 -19.08 6.39 1.94
N LEU A 258 -19.33 7.71 1.94
CA LEU A 258 -20.04 8.41 0.87
C LEU A 258 -19.33 8.25 -0.48
N PHE A 259 -18.01 8.43 -0.52
CA PHE A 259 -17.19 8.22 -1.72
C PHE A 259 -17.36 6.80 -2.28
N ARG A 260 -17.28 5.77 -1.42
CA ARG A 260 -17.47 4.37 -1.83
C ARG A 260 -18.89 4.02 -2.27
N ARG A 261 -19.89 4.77 -1.82
CA ARG A 261 -21.29 4.70 -2.30
C ARG A 261 -21.53 5.52 -3.58
N GLY A 262 -20.50 6.16 -4.14
CA GLY A 262 -20.62 7.03 -5.32
C GLY A 262 -21.19 8.42 -5.05
N LYS A 263 -21.45 8.78 -3.79
CA LYS A 263 -21.96 10.10 -3.35
C LYS A 263 -20.82 11.10 -3.19
N VAL A 264 -20.05 11.33 -4.25
CA VAL A 264 -18.76 12.03 -4.19
C VAL A 264 -18.94 13.51 -3.82
N GLU A 265 -19.99 14.18 -4.28
CA GLU A 265 -20.28 15.58 -3.96
C GLU A 265 -20.70 15.77 -2.49
N GLU A 266 -21.36 14.77 -1.88
CA GLU A 266 -21.65 14.75 -0.44
C GLU A 266 -20.34 14.61 0.36
N SER A 267 -19.45 13.71 -0.08
CA SER A 267 -18.10 13.55 0.48
C SER A 267 -17.29 14.85 0.45
N ILE A 268 -17.25 15.53 -0.70
CA ILE A 268 -16.56 16.83 -0.88
C ILE A 268 -17.07 17.88 0.11
N ARG A 269 -18.38 17.93 0.39
CA ARG A 269 -18.95 18.90 1.34
C ARG A 269 -18.48 18.64 2.78
N LEU A 270 -18.47 17.38 3.23
CA LEU A 270 -17.93 17.03 4.56
C LEU A 270 -16.44 17.31 4.66
N LEU A 271 -15.66 16.99 3.62
CA LEU A 271 -14.21 17.20 3.61
C LEU A 271 -13.87 18.69 3.65
N ARG A 272 -14.54 19.53 2.86
CA ARG A 272 -14.37 21.00 2.90
C ARG A 272 -14.73 21.58 4.27
N TRP A 273 -15.87 21.19 4.83
CA TRP A 273 -16.27 21.60 6.19
C TRP A 273 -15.19 21.24 7.22
N GLY A 274 -14.68 20.00 7.20
CA GLY A 274 -13.63 19.57 8.11
C GLY A 274 -12.32 20.34 7.93
N ILE A 275 -11.91 20.59 6.68
CA ILE A 275 -10.72 21.40 6.35
C ILE A 275 -10.87 22.83 6.88
N ASP A 276 -12.03 23.47 6.68
CA ASP A 276 -12.30 24.82 7.14
C ASP A 276 -12.33 24.90 8.68
N THR A 277 -12.96 23.91 9.34
CA THR A 277 -13.02 23.80 10.81
C THR A 277 -11.64 23.65 11.45
N LEU A 278 -10.76 22.80 10.89
CA LEU A 278 -9.39 22.64 11.41
C LEU A 278 -8.47 23.83 11.08
N SER A 279 -8.82 24.67 10.09
CA SER A 279 -8.01 25.85 9.73
C SER A 279 -8.04 26.97 10.78
N GLY A 280 -8.86 26.85 11.83
CA GLY A 280 -8.90 27.75 12.99
C GLY A 280 -8.24 27.20 14.27
N THR A 281 -7.53 26.08 14.20
CA THR A 281 -6.98 25.35 15.37
C THR A 281 -5.44 25.40 15.43
N THR A 282 -4.83 24.77 16.44
CA THR A 282 -3.38 24.79 16.70
C THR A 282 -2.55 24.00 15.67
N GLU A 283 -1.26 24.32 15.52
CA GLU A 283 -0.35 23.72 14.49
C GLU A 283 -0.28 22.19 14.53
N ASN A 284 -0.42 21.55 15.70
CA ASN A 284 -0.47 20.09 15.83
C ASN A 284 -1.58 19.44 14.98
N ILE A 285 -2.66 20.18 14.68
CA ILE A 285 -3.82 19.69 13.92
C ILE A 285 -3.63 19.90 12.40
N ALA A 286 -2.69 20.76 11.99
CA ALA A 286 -2.43 21.04 10.57
C ALA A 286 -1.96 19.80 9.78
N ILE A 287 -1.18 18.90 10.40
CA ILE A 287 -0.75 17.64 9.78
C ILE A 287 -1.95 16.73 9.50
N HIS A 288 -2.92 16.72 10.40
CA HIS A 288 -4.13 15.92 10.25
C HIS A 288 -5.10 16.47 9.16
N ARG A 289 -5.07 17.78 8.90
CA ARG A 289 -5.76 18.43 7.76
C ARG A 289 -5.33 17.79 6.42
N THR A 290 -4.07 17.36 6.26
CA THR A 290 -3.57 16.73 5.02
C THR A 290 -4.35 15.47 4.61
N VAL A 291 -4.86 14.69 5.57
CA VAL A 291 -5.65 13.49 5.28
C VAL A 291 -6.96 13.86 4.59
N LEU A 292 -7.60 14.95 5.03
CA LEU A 292 -8.84 15.44 4.42
C LEU A 292 -8.57 16.07 3.05
N ILE A 293 -7.48 16.83 2.90
CA ILE A 293 -7.06 17.42 1.62
C ILE A 293 -6.77 16.32 0.59
N TYR A 294 -6.10 15.24 1.00
CA TYR A 294 -5.85 14.08 0.12
C TYR A 294 -7.15 13.37 -0.28
N ASN A 295 -8.05 13.09 0.67
CA ASN A 295 -9.36 12.53 0.36
C ASN A 295 -10.18 13.45 -0.57
N LEU A 296 -10.03 14.77 -0.45
CA LEU A 296 -10.67 15.76 -1.31
C LEU A 296 -10.08 15.73 -2.74
N ALA A 297 -8.75 15.63 -2.88
CA ALA A 297 -8.09 15.46 -4.17
C ALA A 297 -8.54 14.16 -4.88
N GLN A 298 -8.71 13.07 -4.13
CA GLN A 298 -9.26 11.81 -4.64
C GLN A 298 -10.72 11.96 -5.10
N CYS A 299 -11.55 12.74 -4.37
CA CYS A 299 -12.92 13.04 -4.79
C CYS A 299 -12.96 13.82 -6.11
N PHE A 300 -12.13 14.86 -6.27
CA PHE A 300 -12.03 15.59 -7.55
C PHE A 300 -11.52 14.69 -8.68
N THR A 301 -10.54 13.83 -8.41
CA THR A 301 -10.03 12.85 -9.38
C THR A 301 -11.12 11.87 -9.85
N GLN A 302 -12.03 11.47 -8.95
CA GLN A 302 -13.16 10.59 -9.26
C GLN A 302 -14.25 11.30 -10.09
N LEU A 303 -14.47 12.61 -9.89
CA LEU A 303 -15.39 13.44 -10.67
C LEU A 303 -14.82 13.94 -12.01
N GLU A 304 -13.57 13.60 -12.34
CA GLU A 304 -12.83 14.14 -13.50
C GLU A 304 -12.58 15.67 -13.44
N ASP A 305 -12.76 16.30 -12.27
CA ASP A 305 -12.33 17.69 -12.01
C ASP A 305 -10.82 17.72 -11.76
N PHE A 306 -10.05 17.51 -12.84
CA PHE A 306 -8.59 17.45 -12.76
C PHE A 306 -7.96 18.78 -12.35
N ASP A 307 -8.58 19.91 -12.69
CA ASP A 307 -8.11 21.24 -12.30
C ASP A 307 -8.15 21.40 -10.77
N SER A 308 -9.24 21.01 -10.12
CA SER A 308 -9.30 21.02 -8.65
C SER A 308 -8.43 19.93 -8.04
N ALA A 309 -8.36 18.74 -8.64
CA ALA A 309 -7.49 17.66 -8.14
C ALA A 309 -6.01 18.08 -8.13
N LEU A 310 -5.50 18.63 -9.24
CA LEU A 310 -4.11 19.07 -9.38
C LEU A 310 -3.76 20.18 -8.37
N ARG A 311 -4.58 21.23 -8.24
CA ARG A 311 -4.38 22.27 -7.21
C ARG A 311 -4.35 21.69 -5.78
N THR A 312 -5.19 20.69 -5.51
CA THR A 312 -5.26 20.05 -4.19
C THR A 312 -4.03 19.17 -3.92
N TYR A 313 -3.47 18.51 -4.94
CA TYR A 313 -2.18 17.82 -4.83
C TYR A 313 -0.98 18.77 -4.73
N GLU A 314 -1.03 19.94 -5.36
CA GLU A 314 -0.02 21.00 -5.19
C GLU A 314 0.00 21.54 -3.75
N GLU A 315 -1.17 21.75 -3.13
CA GLU A 315 -1.30 22.09 -1.70
C GLU A 315 -0.65 21.00 -0.82
N LEU A 316 -0.94 19.72 -1.10
CA LEU A 316 -0.37 18.59 -0.35
C LEU A 316 1.16 18.50 -0.46
N ILE A 317 1.71 18.69 -1.67
CA ILE A 317 3.16 18.70 -1.90
C ILE A 317 3.83 19.92 -1.22
N GLY A 318 3.10 21.02 -1.04
CA GLY A 318 3.54 22.17 -0.25
C GLY A 318 3.62 21.89 1.25
N VAL A 319 2.81 20.97 1.78
CA VAL A 319 2.80 20.60 3.21
C VAL A 319 3.71 19.40 3.51
N ASP A 320 3.65 18.34 2.70
CA ASP A 320 4.55 17.17 2.77
C ASP A 320 5.21 16.94 1.40
N PRO A 321 6.38 17.57 1.14
CA PRO A 321 7.10 17.42 -0.12
C PRO A 321 7.80 16.07 -0.27
N HIS A 322 7.85 15.24 0.79
CA HIS A 322 8.55 13.95 0.83
C HIS A 322 7.64 12.75 0.54
N MET A 323 6.38 13.00 0.17
CA MET A 323 5.38 11.99 -0.17
C MET A 323 5.33 11.75 -1.71
N PRO A 324 6.08 10.78 -2.27
CA PRO A 324 6.10 10.51 -3.70
C PRO A 324 4.74 10.06 -4.25
N GLU A 325 3.86 9.51 -3.41
CA GLU A 325 2.51 9.11 -3.79
C GLU A 325 1.65 10.28 -4.30
N TYR A 326 1.80 11.51 -3.77
CA TYR A 326 1.02 12.67 -4.27
C TYR A 326 1.39 13.02 -5.71
N ARG A 327 2.68 12.98 -6.05
CA ARG A 327 3.16 13.16 -7.43
C ARG A 327 2.66 12.04 -8.35
N LEU A 328 2.60 10.81 -7.84
CA LEU A 328 2.04 9.69 -8.60
C LEU A 328 0.55 9.88 -8.92
N GLU A 329 -0.25 10.45 -8.01
CA GLU A 329 -1.65 10.78 -8.30
C GLU A 329 -1.79 11.98 -9.26
N MET A 330 -0.94 13.02 -9.14
CA MET A 330 -0.87 14.09 -10.16
C MET A 330 -0.54 13.53 -11.54
N ALA A 331 0.42 12.60 -11.64
CA ALA A 331 0.81 11.97 -12.89
C ALA A 331 -0.37 11.27 -13.58
N LYS A 332 -1.25 10.61 -12.80
CA LYS A 332 -2.49 10.01 -13.32
C LYS A 332 -3.50 11.05 -13.79
N CYS A 333 -3.60 12.19 -13.10
CA CYS A 333 -4.48 13.30 -13.51
C CYS A 333 -4.01 13.90 -14.86
N PHE A 334 -2.72 14.25 -14.96
CA PHE A 334 -2.09 14.70 -16.20
C PHE A 334 -2.28 13.69 -17.36
N ALA A 335 -2.05 12.40 -17.09
CA ALA A 335 -2.25 11.33 -18.08
C ALA A 335 -3.72 11.09 -18.50
N ARG A 336 -4.71 11.61 -17.76
CA ARG A 336 -6.15 11.58 -18.11
C ARG A 336 -6.59 12.81 -18.90
N ILE A 337 -6.05 14.00 -18.62
CA ILE A 337 -6.26 15.18 -19.48
C ILE A 337 -5.50 15.12 -20.81
N GLY A 338 -4.64 14.10 -20.98
CA GLY A 338 -3.85 13.88 -22.20
C GLY A 338 -2.50 14.57 -22.20
N ASP A 339 -2.20 15.35 -21.16
CA ASP A 339 -0.88 15.91 -20.89
C ASP A 339 0.03 14.81 -20.35
N LEU A 340 0.64 14.08 -21.28
CA LEU A 340 1.56 13.01 -20.95
C LEU A 340 2.94 13.60 -20.56
N ASP A 341 3.10 14.90 -20.82
CA ASP A 341 4.24 15.78 -20.62
C ASP A 341 4.49 16.08 -19.16
N ALA A 342 3.49 16.63 -18.49
CA ALA A 342 3.46 16.68 -17.03
C ALA A 342 3.37 15.28 -16.39
N ALA A 343 2.78 14.28 -17.07
CA ALA A 343 2.64 12.92 -16.51
C ALA A 343 3.97 12.15 -16.37
N ILE A 344 4.98 12.34 -17.26
CA ILE A 344 6.35 11.91 -16.89
C ILE A 344 6.77 12.64 -15.68
N PHE A 345 6.75 13.96 -15.78
CA PHE A 345 7.55 14.81 -14.94
C PHE A 345 7.29 14.46 -13.47
N GLN A 346 6.01 14.30 -13.12
CA GLN A 346 5.61 13.83 -11.79
C GLN A 346 5.99 12.37 -11.47
N CYS A 347 5.91 11.43 -12.42
CA CYS A 347 6.45 10.06 -12.23
C CYS A 347 7.98 10.04 -12.00
N ASN A 348 8.75 10.82 -12.76
CA ASN A 348 10.21 10.92 -12.62
C ASN A 348 10.56 11.52 -11.26
N THR A 349 9.96 12.66 -10.89
CA THR A 349 10.17 13.25 -9.57
C THR A 349 9.71 12.31 -8.43
N ALA A 350 8.69 11.47 -8.65
CA ALA A 350 8.29 10.44 -7.68
C ALA A 350 9.34 9.33 -7.51
N VAL A 351 9.95 8.82 -8.58
CA VAL A 351 11.01 7.79 -8.49
C VAL A 351 12.37 8.36 -8.07
N GLU A 352 12.63 9.65 -8.33
CA GLU A 352 13.78 10.37 -7.77
C GLU A 352 13.64 10.55 -6.25
N SER A 353 12.42 10.82 -5.76
CA SER A 353 12.13 10.92 -4.33
C SER A 353 12.09 9.57 -3.61
N ASP A 354 11.64 8.50 -4.28
CA ASP A 354 11.75 7.12 -3.78
C ASP A 354 11.87 6.11 -4.91
N GLU A 355 13.11 5.68 -5.17
CA GLU A 355 13.41 4.69 -6.21
C GLU A 355 12.81 3.30 -5.97
N THR A 356 12.28 3.02 -4.77
CA THR A 356 11.58 1.76 -4.47
C THR A 356 10.07 1.84 -4.61
N LEU A 357 9.51 2.97 -5.05
CA LEU A 357 8.09 3.07 -5.38
C LEU A 357 7.80 2.36 -6.72
N ALA A 358 7.66 1.03 -6.68
CA ALA A 358 7.38 0.19 -7.86
C ALA A 358 6.17 0.68 -8.67
N ALA A 359 5.15 1.24 -8.01
CA ALA A 359 3.99 1.82 -8.68
C ALA A 359 4.34 3.06 -9.54
N ALA A 360 5.30 3.89 -9.12
CA ALA A 360 5.78 5.02 -9.90
C ALA A 360 6.63 4.55 -11.08
N TRP A 361 7.49 3.54 -10.91
CA TRP A 361 8.17 2.87 -12.04
C TRP A 361 7.21 2.21 -13.03
N ALA A 362 6.11 1.62 -12.53
CA ALA A 362 5.08 1.04 -13.39
C ALA A 362 4.32 2.13 -14.16
N GLN A 363 3.92 3.25 -13.55
CA GLN A 363 3.29 4.36 -14.30
C GLN A 363 4.30 5.05 -15.24
N LEU A 364 5.58 5.13 -14.85
CA LEU A 364 6.73 5.52 -15.69
C LEU A 364 6.76 4.66 -16.96
N GLY A 365 6.81 3.33 -16.81
CA GLY A 365 6.72 2.39 -17.93
C GLY A 365 5.43 2.51 -18.74
N VAL A 366 4.28 2.64 -18.07
CA VAL A 366 2.97 2.74 -18.74
C VAL A 366 2.97 3.95 -19.65
N TYR A 367 3.17 5.18 -19.14
CA TYR A 367 3.13 6.31 -20.07
C TYR A 367 4.34 6.31 -21.06
N GLU A 368 5.49 5.67 -20.82
CA GLU A 368 6.63 5.66 -21.79
C GLU A 368 6.40 4.70 -22.96
N GLY A 369 5.81 3.56 -22.64
CA GLY A 369 5.36 2.61 -23.65
C GLY A 369 4.19 3.16 -24.43
N ARG A 370 3.42 4.03 -23.78
CA ARG A 370 2.55 4.94 -24.48
C ARG A 370 3.37 5.83 -25.43
N LYS A 371 4.45 6.58 -25.08
CA LYS A 371 5.23 7.47 -26.02
C LYS A 371 5.66 6.84 -27.36
N GLY A 372 5.80 5.53 -27.43
CA GLY A 372 6.65 4.94 -28.45
C GLY A 372 8.12 4.92 -28.04
N GLU A 373 8.48 5.42 -26.85
CA GLU A 373 9.78 5.18 -26.23
C GLU A 373 9.75 3.82 -25.54
N HIS A 374 9.43 2.79 -26.33
CA HIS A 374 9.24 1.43 -25.85
C HIS A 374 10.48 0.91 -25.09
N ASP A 375 11.68 1.37 -25.43
CA ASP A 375 12.92 1.10 -24.68
C ASP A 375 12.89 1.67 -23.25
N LYS A 376 12.49 2.94 -23.07
CA LYS A 376 12.32 3.56 -21.75
C LYS A 376 11.21 2.85 -20.96
N ALA A 377 10.14 2.46 -21.64
CA ALA A 377 9.06 1.67 -21.08
C ALA A 377 9.56 0.35 -20.49
N VAL A 378 10.32 -0.42 -21.29
CA VAL A 378 10.91 -1.70 -20.91
C VAL A 378 11.84 -1.54 -19.71
N LEU A 379 12.70 -0.52 -19.69
CA LEU A 379 13.59 -0.24 -18.56
C LEU A 379 12.80 0.05 -17.27
N ALA A 380 11.78 0.90 -17.36
CA ALA A 380 10.96 1.26 -16.22
C ALA A 380 10.13 0.08 -15.68
N PHE A 381 9.53 -0.74 -16.55
CA PHE A 381 8.82 -1.95 -16.12
C PHE A 381 9.76 -3.00 -15.54
N ARG A 382 11.00 -3.13 -16.04
CA ARG A 382 12.03 -3.98 -15.43
C ARG A 382 12.43 -3.50 -14.04
N ARG A 383 12.56 -2.18 -13.81
CA ARG A 383 12.78 -1.64 -12.45
C ARG A 383 11.58 -1.92 -11.54
N ALA A 384 10.35 -1.69 -12.01
CA ALA A 384 9.13 -2.03 -11.28
C ALA A 384 9.06 -3.53 -10.90
N HIS A 385 9.43 -4.43 -11.82
CA HIS A 385 9.51 -5.86 -11.58
C HIS A 385 10.62 -6.23 -10.59
N SER A 386 11.81 -5.61 -10.67
CA SER A 386 12.91 -5.88 -9.73
C SER A 386 12.57 -5.53 -8.27
N ILE A 387 11.66 -4.58 -8.07
CA ILE A 387 11.18 -4.15 -6.75
C ILE A 387 9.97 -4.99 -6.31
N ASN A 388 9.04 -5.28 -7.22
CA ASN A 388 7.88 -6.12 -6.99
C ASN A 388 7.75 -7.19 -8.11
N PRO A 389 8.38 -8.36 -7.93
CA PRO A 389 8.41 -9.40 -8.95
C PRO A 389 7.10 -10.18 -9.06
N GLU A 390 6.26 -10.18 -8.02
CA GLU A 390 4.99 -10.92 -7.95
C GLU A 390 3.89 -10.32 -8.83
N SER A 391 4.10 -9.14 -9.43
CA SER A 391 3.17 -8.52 -10.38
C SER A 391 3.48 -8.97 -11.81
N PRO A 392 2.72 -9.93 -12.40
CA PRO A 392 2.94 -10.39 -13.78
C PRO A 392 2.64 -9.30 -14.82
N VAL A 393 1.96 -8.22 -14.41
CA VAL A 393 1.67 -7.04 -15.23
C VAL A 393 2.96 -6.34 -15.68
N HIS A 394 4.01 -6.32 -14.85
CA HIS A 394 5.27 -5.66 -15.20
C HIS A 394 5.95 -6.35 -16.40
N LEU A 395 6.16 -7.67 -16.33
CA LEU A 395 6.77 -8.43 -17.43
C LEU A 395 5.85 -8.51 -18.66
N THR A 396 4.53 -8.61 -18.47
CA THR A 396 3.55 -8.49 -19.55
C THR A 396 3.78 -7.20 -20.35
N ASN A 397 3.96 -6.07 -19.65
CA ASN A 397 4.17 -4.78 -20.30
C ASN A 397 5.58 -4.63 -20.90
N VAL A 398 6.61 -5.30 -20.36
CA VAL A 398 7.92 -5.42 -21.03
C VAL A 398 7.75 -6.09 -22.40
N VAL A 399 7.14 -7.28 -22.42
CA VAL A 399 6.91 -8.04 -23.66
C VAL A 399 6.07 -7.25 -24.66
N TYR A 400 5.00 -6.61 -24.19
CA TYR A 400 4.14 -5.78 -25.05
C TYR A 400 4.90 -4.61 -25.70
N ASN A 401 5.76 -3.92 -24.94
CA ASN A 401 6.57 -2.84 -25.50
C ASN A 401 7.66 -3.34 -26.46
N LEU A 402 8.26 -4.51 -26.21
CA LEU A 402 9.17 -5.14 -27.17
C LEU A 402 8.46 -5.50 -28.48
N ILE A 403 7.19 -5.93 -28.44
CA ILE A 403 6.38 -6.15 -29.66
C ILE A 403 6.17 -4.84 -30.41
N LEU A 404 5.75 -3.77 -29.72
CA LEU A 404 5.53 -2.46 -30.35
C LEU A 404 6.81 -1.83 -30.91
N ALA A 405 7.97 -2.08 -30.28
CA ALA A 405 9.29 -1.69 -30.80
C ALA A 405 9.74 -2.51 -32.02
N GLY A 406 9.04 -3.59 -32.38
CA GLY A 406 9.49 -4.55 -33.41
C GLY A 406 10.61 -5.50 -32.94
N GLU A 407 10.96 -5.47 -31.65
CA GLU A 407 12.00 -6.24 -30.97
C GLU A 407 11.53 -7.67 -30.66
N HIS A 408 10.95 -8.34 -31.66
CA HIS A 408 10.23 -9.61 -31.53
C HIS A 408 11.07 -10.75 -30.94
N GLU A 409 12.35 -10.83 -31.31
CA GLU A 409 13.30 -11.81 -30.79
C GLU A 409 13.53 -11.60 -29.28
N LYS A 410 13.64 -10.35 -28.83
CA LYS A 410 13.73 -10.02 -27.39
C LYS A 410 12.41 -10.34 -26.69
N ALA A 411 11.26 -10.05 -27.31
CA ALA A 411 9.94 -10.37 -26.75
C ALA A 411 9.77 -11.89 -26.53
N LEU A 412 10.17 -12.72 -27.49
CA LEU A 412 10.16 -14.18 -27.33
C LEU A 412 11.16 -14.66 -26.27
N SER A 413 12.36 -14.08 -26.21
CA SER A 413 13.37 -14.41 -25.18
C SER A 413 12.86 -14.09 -23.77
N GLU A 414 12.26 -12.92 -23.59
CA GLU A 414 11.63 -12.47 -22.35
C GLU A 414 10.51 -13.44 -21.94
N ILE A 415 9.56 -13.74 -22.85
CA ILE A 415 8.50 -14.75 -22.64
C ILE A 415 9.09 -16.09 -22.18
N VAL A 416 10.15 -16.58 -22.83
CA VAL A 416 10.74 -17.89 -22.53
C VAL A 416 11.36 -17.91 -21.14
N SER A 417 11.97 -16.81 -20.69
CA SER A 417 12.66 -16.70 -19.40
C SER A 417 11.77 -16.70 -18.16
N TRP A 418 10.45 -16.52 -18.28
CA TRP A 418 9.55 -16.60 -17.12
C TRP A 418 9.48 -18.06 -16.62
N ASP A 419 9.54 -18.27 -15.31
CA ASP A 419 9.36 -19.61 -14.73
C ASP A 419 7.88 -20.02 -14.80
N ILE A 420 7.55 -21.00 -15.64
CA ILE A 420 6.18 -21.50 -15.79
C ILE A 420 5.64 -22.20 -14.53
N HIS A 421 6.51 -22.72 -13.65
CA HIS A 421 6.09 -23.55 -12.52
C HIS A 421 5.59 -22.71 -11.32
N SER A 422 5.93 -21.42 -11.28
CA SER A 422 5.46 -20.45 -10.28
C SER A 422 4.22 -19.66 -10.72
N LEU A 423 3.77 -19.78 -11.97
CA LEU A 423 2.63 -19.03 -12.51
C LEU A 423 1.30 -19.75 -12.28
N ALA A 424 0.28 -19.01 -11.85
CA ALA A 424 -1.09 -19.49 -11.88
C ALA A 424 -1.64 -19.53 -13.34
N GLN A 425 -2.75 -20.26 -13.53
CA GLN A 425 -3.30 -20.52 -14.87
C GLN A 425 -3.54 -19.25 -15.71
N PRO A 426 -4.16 -18.16 -15.21
CA PRO A 426 -4.39 -16.95 -16.00
C PRO A 426 -3.10 -16.30 -16.54
N GLU A 427 -2.00 -16.40 -15.80
CA GLU A 427 -0.69 -15.88 -16.18
C GLU A 427 -0.04 -16.74 -17.27
N VAL A 428 -0.20 -18.07 -17.22
CA VAL A 428 0.23 -18.97 -18.29
C VAL A 428 -0.60 -18.72 -19.57
N GLU A 429 -1.92 -18.56 -19.47
CA GLU A 429 -2.79 -18.22 -20.60
C GLU A 429 -2.42 -16.85 -21.21
N ARG A 430 -2.11 -15.85 -20.37
CA ARG A 430 -1.60 -14.55 -20.81
C ARG A 430 -0.27 -14.67 -21.55
N ARG A 431 0.66 -15.49 -21.04
CA ARG A 431 1.96 -15.77 -21.69
C ARG A 431 1.80 -16.41 -23.08
N VAL A 432 0.89 -17.39 -23.22
CA VAL A 432 0.57 -18.00 -24.51
C VAL A 432 0.00 -16.97 -25.48
N SER A 433 -0.89 -16.09 -24.99
CA SER A 433 -1.48 -15.01 -25.79
C SER A 433 -0.43 -14.01 -26.27
N LEU A 434 0.50 -13.58 -25.40
CA LEU A 434 1.63 -12.72 -25.77
C LEU A 434 2.53 -13.39 -26.82
N ALA A 435 2.81 -14.69 -26.67
CA ALA A 435 3.62 -15.42 -27.66
C ALA A 435 2.93 -15.47 -29.03
N ALA A 436 1.61 -15.67 -29.07
CA ALA A 436 0.83 -15.61 -30.30
C ALA A 436 0.88 -14.20 -30.93
N GLU A 437 0.75 -13.14 -30.13
CA GLU A 437 0.85 -11.74 -30.57
C GLU A 437 2.20 -11.45 -31.25
N VAL A 438 3.33 -11.93 -30.70
CA VAL A 438 4.65 -11.79 -31.37
C VAL A 438 4.67 -12.44 -32.75
N PHE A 439 3.95 -13.55 -32.96
CA PHE A 439 3.85 -14.16 -34.28
C PHE A 439 2.89 -13.41 -35.21
N LEU A 440 1.82 -12.78 -34.69
CA LEU A 440 0.94 -11.92 -35.47
C LEU A 440 1.65 -10.66 -35.96
N SER A 441 2.42 -9.98 -35.10
CA SER A 441 3.19 -8.78 -35.49
C SER A 441 4.27 -9.09 -36.54
N LYS A 442 4.78 -10.33 -36.57
CA LYS A 442 5.63 -10.88 -37.65
C LYS A 442 4.84 -11.43 -38.85
N ASN A 443 3.54 -11.17 -38.96
CA ASN A 443 2.62 -11.67 -39.98
C ASN A 443 2.61 -13.20 -40.16
N ASN A 444 2.90 -13.95 -39.08
CA ASN A 444 2.98 -15.41 -39.06
C ASN A 444 1.76 -16.01 -38.34
N VAL A 445 0.59 -15.80 -38.95
CA VAL A 445 -0.72 -16.29 -38.48
C VAL A 445 -0.70 -17.80 -38.17
N THR A 446 0.01 -18.59 -38.98
CA THR A 446 0.14 -20.04 -38.78
C THR A 446 0.80 -20.41 -37.45
N LYS A 447 1.89 -19.72 -37.06
CA LYS A 447 2.53 -19.95 -35.76
C LYS A 447 1.71 -19.41 -34.59
N ALA A 448 1.04 -18.26 -34.75
CA ALA A 448 0.15 -17.72 -33.73
C ALA A 448 -0.98 -18.70 -33.39
N LEU A 449 -1.70 -19.20 -34.41
CA LEU A 449 -2.75 -20.21 -34.25
C LEU A 449 -2.21 -21.53 -33.67
N ALA A 450 -1.01 -21.97 -34.06
CA ALA A 450 -0.41 -23.19 -33.53
C ALA A 450 -0.12 -23.08 -32.01
N ILE A 451 0.36 -21.92 -31.55
CA ILE A 451 0.62 -21.66 -30.13
C ILE A 451 -0.67 -21.58 -29.32
N LEU A 452 -1.70 -20.89 -29.82
CA LEU A 452 -3.01 -20.86 -29.16
C LEU A 452 -3.66 -22.25 -29.13
N THR A 453 -3.50 -23.06 -30.19
CA THR A 453 -3.93 -24.47 -30.21
C THR A 453 -3.21 -25.30 -29.14
N GLN A 454 -1.91 -25.07 -28.92
CA GLN A 454 -1.16 -25.74 -27.85
C GLN A 454 -1.62 -25.28 -26.46
N GLY A 455 -1.88 -23.98 -26.28
CA GLY A 455 -2.47 -23.45 -25.05
C GLY A 455 -3.84 -24.05 -24.75
N LEU A 456 -4.73 -24.12 -25.74
CA LEU A 456 -6.05 -24.73 -25.61
C LEU A 456 -5.99 -26.26 -25.35
N LYS A 457 -4.92 -26.95 -25.73
CA LYS A 457 -4.71 -28.35 -25.30
C LYS A 457 -4.34 -28.47 -23.82
N LEU A 458 -3.64 -27.48 -23.26
CA LEU A 458 -3.29 -27.42 -21.84
C LEU A 458 -4.45 -26.89 -20.98
N PHE A 459 -5.22 -25.95 -21.52
CA PHE A 459 -6.35 -25.30 -20.85
C PHE A 459 -7.62 -25.34 -21.74
N PRO A 460 -8.28 -26.51 -21.89
CA PRO A 460 -9.42 -26.68 -22.81
C PRO A 460 -10.63 -25.79 -22.53
N ASN A 461 -10.75 -25.28 -21.31
CA ASN A 461 -11.85 -24.41 -20.87
C ASN A 461 -11.44 -22.92 -20.81
N SER A 462 -10.27 -22.54 -21.33
CA SER A 462 -9.84 -21.13 -21.36
C SER A 462 -10.68 -20.32 -22.34
N ILE A 463 -11.56 -19.48 -21.79
CA ILE A 463 -12.35 -18.51 -22.57
C ILE A 463 -11.42 -17.51 -23.27
N TYR A 464 -10.34 -17.08 -22.61
CA TYR A 464 -9.40 -16.10 -23.14
C TYR A 464 -8.61 -16.62 -24.35
N LEU A 465 -8.08 -17.85 -24.27
CA LEU A 465 -7.36 -18.45 -25.39
C LEU A 465 -8.28 -18.78 -26.57
N ALA A 466 -9.52 -19.20 -26.30
CA ALA A 466 -10.53 -19.45 -27.32
C ALA A 466 -10.90 -18.16 -28.07
N GLN A 467 -11.20 -17.08 -27.33
CA GLN A 467 -11.48 -15.76 -27.91
C GLN A 467 -10.31 -15.26 -28.78
N ASN A 468 -9.07 -15.35 -28.30
CA ASN A 468 -7.90 -14.93 -29.07
C ASN A 468 -7.71 -15.77 -30.34
N TYR A 469 -7.99 -17.08 -30.28
CA TYR A 469 -7.96 -17.96 -31.45
C TYR A 469 -9.04 -17.59 -32.49
N ASP A 470 -10.29 -17.41 -32.04
CA ASP A 470 -11.43 -17.09 -32.88
C ASP A 470 -11.30 -15.70 -33.54
N ILE A 471 -10.74 -14.72 -32.84
CA ILE A 471 -10.39 -13.41 -33.41
C ILE A 471 -9.43 -13.60 -34.59
N ILE A 472 -8.32 -14.33 -34.42
CA ILE A 472 -7.33 -14.52 -35.49
C ILE A 472 -7.92 -15.29 -36.68
N VAL A 473 -8.77 -16.30 -36.43
CA VAL A 473 -9.45 -17.05 -37.50
C VAL A 473 -10.44 -16.18 -38.26
N SER A 474 -11.24 -15.37 -37.55
CA SER A 474 -12.26 -14.49 -38.15
C SER A 474 -11.70 -13.24 -38.84
N THR A 475 -10.48 -12.80 -38.49
CA THR A 475 -9.78 -11.70 -39.18
C THR A 475 -8.96 -12.12 -40.40
N LYS A 476 -9.02 -13.39 -40.84
CA LYS A 476 -8.42 -13.81 -42.11
C LYS A 476 -9.15 -13.15 -43.30
N PRO A 477 -8.44 -12.53 -44.25
CA PRO A 477 -9.01 -12.08 -45.51
C PRO A 477 -9.35 -13.25 -46.45
#